data_AF-A0A256XIS2-F1
#
_entry.id   AF-A0A256XIS2-F1
#
_cell.length_a   1.000
_cell.length_b   1.000
_cell.length_c   1.000
_cell.angle_alpha   90.00
_cell.angle_beta   90.00
_cell.angle_gamma   90.00
#
_symmetry.space_group_name_H-M   'P 1'
#
loop_
_entity.id
_entity.type
_entity.pdbx_description
1 polymer ?
#
loop_
_entity_poly.entity_id
_entity_poly.type
_entity_poly.pdbx_seq_one_letter_code
_entity_poly.pdbx_strand_id
1 'polypeptide(L)'
;MEKYKCYFFFSNHCVRMYQMDEDSIGPNAGKVWRVLDSKKRATRYQLINETELKAPEVDAAIGWLSKENKIHRNGEFFSLGQTNMDKTIGLNAEIVFKILKEVPYSVSTLHKITELNAIEIHQAIGWLTKEKKINLTSEPIIQEILDENENTLKFLKNEVEILNNDVETRNEIICQLSRQLTDRQTQFIEQAHMIDQFNDKVERKDAIVALRNLDVSEKNDQIMRLQQEIKSFNDDIISRNQIITDLSKQLTKTQMESIKQTHAFEQLQKQMVDGKVQIKPIAQTSIQERIAHVSTVQNALESESEIRSFDTESRLYNSKSPVLDISENQDIESVISHPMNIDEIHQTVDQVIFEKINKLKQQ
;
A
#
# COMPACT_ATOMS: atom_id res chain seq x y z
N MET A 1 -71.01 -45.22 47.33
CA MET A 1 -69.71 -45.86 47.12
C MET A 1 -68.93 -44.93 46.20
N GLU A 2 -68.00 -44.15 46.75
CA GLU A 2 -67.18 -43.22 45.95
C GLU A 2 -66.31 -44.01 44.98
N LYS A 3 -66.44 -43.75 43.68
CA LYS A 3 -65.61 -44.36 42.64
C LYS A 3 -64.49 -43.38 42.30
N TYR A 4 -63.23 -43.79 42.46
CA TYR A 4 -62.08 -42.96 42.13
C TYR A 4 -61.68 -43.19 40.66
N LYS A 5 -61.54 -42.09 39.91
CA LYS A 5 -61.05 -42.13 38.52
C LYS A 5 -59.53 -42.26 38.58
N CYS A 6 -59.00 -43.34 38.02
CA CYS A 6 -57.56 -43.57 37.99
C CYS A 6 -57.07 -43.50 36.54
N TYR A 7 -56.09 -42.64 36.29
CA TYR A 7 -55.54 -42.44 34.95
C TYR A 7 -54.15 -43.06 34.87
N PHE A 8 -54.01 -44.11 34.07
CA PHE A 8 -52.71 -44.72 33.80
C PHE A 8 -52.04 -44.03 32.62
N PHE A 9 -51.15 -43.09 32.92
CA PHE A 9 -50.27 -42.49 31.93
C PHE A 9 -48.94 -43.25 31.91
N PHE A 10 -48.65 -43.94 30.81
CA PHE A 10 -47.32 -44.48 30.53
C PHE A 10 -46.55 -43.45 29.69
N SER A 11 -45.53 -42.82 30.28
CA SER A 11 -44.62 -41.86 29.65
C SER A 11 -43.20 -42.46 29.72
N ASN A 12 -42.28 -42.41 28.75
CA ASN A 12 -42.19 -41.72 27.46
C ASN A 12 -41.11 -42.45 26.61
N HIS A 13 -41.52 -43.13 25.54
CA HIS A 13 -40.79 -43.39 24.27
C HIS A 13 -41.46 -44.60 23.58
N CYS A 14 -41.91 -44.39 22.34
CA CYS A 14 -42.71 -45.30 21.53
C CYS A 14 -44.21 -45.31 21.86
N VAL A 15 -44.97 -44.71 20.95
CA VAL A 15 -46.43 -44.62 20.91
C VAL A 15 -47.04 -46.01 20.89
N ARG A 16 -47.42 -46.52 22.07
CA ARG A 16 -48.54 -47.45 22.24
C ARG A 16 -49.06 -47.29 23.66
N MET A 17 -50.01 -46.37 23.80
CA MET A 17 -50.74 -46.14 25.04
C MET A 17 -51.41 -47.45 25.47
N TYR A 18 -50.96 -48.02 26.59
CA TYR A 18 -51.56 -49.21 27.18
C TYR A 18 -52.79 -48.79 27.98
N GLN A 19 -53.88 -48.56 27.26
CA GLN A 19 -55.17 -48.32 27.87
C GLN A 19 -55.73 -49.69 28.29
N MET A 20 -55.51 -50.07 29.55
CA MET A 20 -56.27 -51.15 30.17
C MET A 20 -57.52 -50.51 30.78
N ASP A 21 -58.68 -50.89 30.28
CA ASP A 21 -59.99 -50.53 30.83
C ASP A 21 -60.61 -51.70 31.61
N GLU A 22 -61.64 -51.43 32.42
CA GLU A 22 -62.40 -52.49 33.13
C GLU A 22 -62.93 -53.54 32.13
N ASP A 23 -63.29 -53.09 30.94
CA ASP A 23 -63.86 -53.88 29.86
C ASP A 23 -62.86 -54.83 29.17
N SER A 24 -61.55 -54.61 29.34
CA SER A 24 -60.50 -55.50 28.81
C SER A 24 -59.91 -56.46 29.84
N ILE A 25 -59.79 -56.06 31.12
CA ILE A 25 -59.17 -56.91 32.15
C ILE A 25 -60.02 -58.16 32.43
N GLY A 26 -61.35 -58.02 32.51
CA GLY A 26 -62.26 -59.15 32.71
C GLY A 26 -62.19 -60.21 31.61
N PRO A 27 -62.33 -59.85 30.32
CA PRO A 27 -62.13 -60.78 29.20
C PRO A 27 -60.73 -61.39 29.15
N ASN A 28 -59.69 -60.63 29.49
CA ASN A 28 -58.31 -61.13 29.57
C ASN A 28 -58.15 -62.18 30.68
N ALA A 29 -58.77 -61.96 31.85
CA ALA A 29 -58.87 -62.97 32.91
C ALA A 29 -59.59 -64.23 32.42
N GLY A 30 -60.64 -64.10 31.62
CA GLY A 30 -61.32 -65.23 30.99
C GLY A 30 -60.45 -66.02 29.99
N LYS A 31 -59.52 -65.36 29.28
CA LYS A 31 -58.53 -66.05 28.42
C LYS A 31 -57.53 -66.85 29.26
N VAL A 32 -56.95 -66.22 30.29
CA VAL A 32 -56.01 -66.87 31.22
C VAL A 32 -56.68 -68.08 31.89
N TRP A 33 -57.93 -67.93 32.33
CA TRP A 33 -58.69 -69.00 32.96
C TRP A 33 -58.87 -70.21 32.03
N ARG A 34 -59.22 -69.99 30.75
CA ARG A 34 -59.38 -71.08 29.76
C ARG A 34 -58.09 -71.85 29.51
N VAL A 35 -56.95 -71.14 29.45
CA VAL A 35 -55.65 -71.79 29.32
C VAL A 35 -55.37 -72.69 30.52
N LEU A 36 -55.59 -72.20 31.74
CA LEU A 36 -55.39 -72.98 32.96
C LEU A 36 -56.35 -74.18 33.08
N ASP A 37 -57.60 -74.02 32.64
CA ASP A 37 -58.58 -75.12 32.64
C ASP A 37 -58.15 -76.26 31.70
N SER A 38 -57.64 -75.90 30.51
CA SER A 38 -57.19 -76.86 29.51
C SER A 38 -55.89 -77.57 29.90
N LYS A 39 -54.88 -76.85 30.40
CA LYS A 39 -53.54 -77.38 30.69
C LYS A 39 -53.34 -77.87 32.12
N LYS A 40 -54.31 -77.62 33.00
CA LYS A 40 -54.29 -77.88 34.46
C LYS A 40 -53.26 -77.06 35.24
N ARG A 41 -52.07 -76.79 34.67
CA ARG A 41 -51.06 -75.87 35.20
C ARG A 41 -50.31 -75.16 34.07
N ALA A 42 -49.97 -73.89 34.27
CA ALA A 42 -49.15 -73.12 33.33
C ALA A 42 -48.27 -72.11 34.08
N THR A 43 -47.08 -71.81 33.53
CA THR A 43 -46.22 -70.73 34.03
C THR A 43 -46.67 -69.38 33.48
N ARG A 44 -46.21 -68.27 34.09
CA ARG A 44 -46.48 -66.91 33.58
C ARG A 44 -46.09 -66.75 32.10
N TYR A 45 -44.95 -67.32 31.70
CA TYR A 45 -44.49 -67.29 30.31
C TYR A 45 -45.41 -68.06 29.36
N GLN A 46 -45.87 -69.24 29.78
CA GLN A 46 -46.85 -70.03 29.02
C GLN A 46 -48.17 -69.29 28.87
N LEU A 47 -48.65 -68.64 29.94
CA LEU A 47 -49.86 -67.83 29.89
C LEU A 47 -49.74 -66.67 28.89
N ILE A 48 -48.62 -65.94 28.89
CA ILE A 48 -48.36 -64.86 27.92
C ILE A 48 -48.42 -65.38 26.48
N ASN A 49 -47.70 -66.47 26.19
CA ASN A 49 -47.62 -67.00 24.83
C ASN A 49 -48.94 -67.60 24.34
N GLU A 50 -49.69 -68.26 25.21
CA GLU A 50 -50.90 -68.99 24.82
C GLU A 50 -52.15 -68.11 24.78
N THR A 51 -52.16 -67.02 25.55
CA THR A 51 -53.25 -66.05 25.52
C THR A 51 -53.03 -64.93 24.50
N GLU A 52 -51.82 -64.83 23.94
CA GLU A 52 -51.35 -63.71 23.12
C GLU A 52 -51.48 -62.34 23.82
N LEU A 53 -51.61 -62.36 25.16
CA LEU A 53 -51.68 -61.18 25.98
C LEU A 53 -50.28 -60.72 26.37
N LYS A 54 -50.14 -59.42 26.59
CA LYS A 54 -48.88 -58.85 27.05
C LYS A 54 -48.68 -59.14 28.52
N ALA A 55 -47.42 -59.11 28.95
CA ALA A 55 -47.02 -59.33 30.34
C ALA A 55 -47.89 -58.56 31.37
N PRO A 56 -48.12 -57.24 31.23
CA PRO A 56 -48.97 -56.47 32.15
C PRO A 56 -50.44 -56.93 32.18
N GLU A 57 -50.98 -57.33 31.03
CA GLU A 57 -52.37 -57.77 30.89
C GLU A 57 -52.58 -59.14 31.55
N VAL A 58 -51.60 -60.05 31.44
CA VAL A 58 -51.59 -61.33 32.14
C VAL A 58 -51.48 -61.13 33.64
N ASP A 59 -50.63 -60.20 34.10
CA ASP A 59 -50.48 -59.91 35.52
C ASP A 59 -51.78 -59.32 36.12
N ALA A 60 -52.41 -58.39 35.42
CA ALA A 60 -53.72 -57.86 35.82
C ALA A 60 -54.81 -58.93 35.81
N ALA A 61 -54.83 -59.81 34.80
CA ALA A 61 -55.73 -60.96 34.74
C ALA A 61 -55.53 -61.93 35.92
N ILE A 62 -54.29 -62.18 36.34
CA ILE A 62 -53.97 -62.99 37.53
C ILE A 62 -54.52 -62.31 38.79
N GLY A 63 -54.34 -60.99 38.92
CA GLY A 63 -54.90 -60.21 40.02
C GLY A 63 -56.43 -60.31 40.10
N TRP A 64 -57.10 -60.19 38.95
CA TRP A 64 -58.55 -60.35 38.82
C TRP A 64 -59.02 -61.74 39.24
N LEU A 65 -58.41 -62.81 38.72
CA LEU A 65 -58.76 -64.19 39.07
C LEU A 65 -58.44 -64.54 40.52
N SER A 66 -57.41 -63.92 41.09
CA SER A 66 -57.05 -64.06 42.50
C SER A 66 -58.16 -63.50 43.38
N LYS A 67 -58.73 -62.33 43.03
CA LYS A 67 -59.87 -61.75 43.75
C LYS A 67 -61.11 -62.64 43.68
N GLU A 68 -61.32 -63.33 42.56
CA GLU A 68 -62.42 -64.28 42.40
C GLU A 68 -62.17 -65.64 43.08
N ASN A 69 -61.02 -65.82 43.73
CA ASN A 69 -60.64 -67.07 44.38
C ASN A 69 -60.60 -68.27 43.40
N LYS A 70 -60.16 -68.03 42.15
CA LYS A 70 -60.17 -69.01 41.06
C LYS A 70 -58.79 -69.53 40.63
N ILE A 71 -57.71 -68.94 41.14
CA ILE A 71 -56.35 -69.26 40.73
C ILE A 71 -55.48 -69.55 41.94
N HIS A 72 -54.68 -70.61 41.86
CA HIS A 72 -53.73 -71.05 42.88
C HIS A 72 -52.31 -71.01 42.31
N ARG A 73 -51.35 -70.49 43.07
CA ARG A 73 -49.93 -70.42 42.67
C ARG A 73 -49.07 -71.37 43.50
N ASN A 74 -48.40 -72.29 42.82
CA ASN A 74 -47.40 -73.17 43.43
C ASN A 74 -46.04 -72.93 42.76
N GLY A 75 -45.20 -72.13 43.42
CA GLY A 75 -43.94 -71.65 42.86
C GLY A 75 -44.15 -70.79 41.60
N GLU A 76 -43.62 -71.25 40.47
CA GLU A 76 -43.75 -70.58 39.17
C GLU A 76 -45.02 -70.98 38.39
N PHE A 77 -45.73 -72.01 38.86
CA PHE A 77 -46.90 -72.56 38.18
C PHE A 77 -48.19 -71.98 38.77
N PHE A 78 -49.11 -71.65 37.88
CA PHE A 78 -50.50 -71.29 38.17
C PHE A 78 -51.41 -72.45 37.79
N SER A 79 -52.46 -72.67 38.57
CA SER A 79 -53.48 -73.69 38.35
C SER A 79 -54.84 -73.16 38.82
N LEU A 80 -55.93 -73.77 38.37
CA LEU A 80 -57.26 -73.41 38.88
C LEU A 80 -57.47 -74.02 40.28
N GLY A 81 -57.98 -73.21 41.20
CA GLY A 81 -58.20 -73.64 42.58
C GLY A 81 -58.36 -72.47 43.54
N GLN A 82 -58.48 -72.78 44.83
CA GLN A 82 -58.56 -71.76 45.88
C GLN A 82 -57.26 -70.95 45.93
N THR A 83 -57.39 -69.63 45.90
CA THR A 83 -56.24 -68.72 45.90
C THR A 83 -55.49 -68.78 47.22
N ASN A 84 -54.18 -68.79 47.13
CA ASN A 84 -53.23 -68.59 48.22
C ASN A 84 -52.52 -67.23 48.14
N MET A 85 -52.96 -66.37 47.22
CA MET A 85 -52.37 -65.05 46.94
C MET A 85 -53.30 -63.89 47.34
N ASP A 86 -54.47 -64.18 47.90
CA ASP A 86 -55.45 -63.17 48.32
C ASP A 86 -54.87 -62.17 49.32
N LYS A 87 -54.13 -62.66 50.31
CA LYS A 87 -53.53 -61.80 51.34
C LYS A 87 -52.45 -60.89 50.76
N THR A 88 -51.60 -61.42 49.88
CA THR A 88 -50.47 -60.67 49.32
C THR A 88 -50.94 -59.67 48.26
N ILE A 89 -51.74 -60.12 47.29
CA ILE A 89 -52.26 -59.24 46.22
C ILE A 89 -53.25 -58.24 46.81
N GLY A 90 -54.08 -58.65 47.77
CA GLY A 90 -55.02 -57.77 48.46
C GLY A 90 -54.34 -56.66 49.26
N LEU A 91 -53.25 -56.95 49.98
CA LEU A 91 -52.47 -55.95 50.71
C LEU A 91 -51.78 -54.97 49.75
N ASN A 92 -51.18 -55.48 48.67
CA ASN A 92 -50.58 -54.64 47.63
C ASN A 92 -51.64 -53.75 46.96
N ALA A 93 -52.83 -54.29 46.70
CA ALA A 93 -53.97 -53.54 46.20
C ALA A 93 -54.40 -52.42 47.15
N GLU A 94 -54.40 -52.64 48.46
CA GLU A 94 -54.71 -51.59 49.44
C GLU A 94 -53.68 -50.46 49.44
N ILE A 95 -52.38 -50.79 49.39
CA ILE A 95 -51.30 -49.81 49.29
C ILE A 95 -51.44 -48.97 48.02
N VAL A 96 -51.61 -49.64 46.88
CA VAL A 96 -51.81 -48.98 45.58
C VAL A 96 -53.06 -48.10 45.61
N PHE A 97 -54.16 -48.59 46.17
CA PHE A 97 -55.41 -47.83 46.27
C PHE A 97 -55.28 -46.57 47.12
N LYS A 98 -54.59 -46.65 48.27
CA LYS A 98 -54.35 -45.49 49.15
C LYS A 98 -53.60 -44.38 48.42
N ILE A 99 -52.60 -44.74 47.62
CA ILE A 99 -51.80 -43.77 46.87
C ILE A 99 -52.59 -43.21 45.69
N LEU A 100 -53.35 -44.06 44.99
CA LEU A 100 -54.20 -43.66 43.87
C LEU A 100 -55.36 -42.74 44.29
N LYS A 101 -55.78 -42.79 45.55
CA LYS A 101 -56.82 -41.89 46.09
C LYS A 101 -56.35 -40.44 46.15
N GLU A 102 -55.06 -40.22 46.40
CA GLU A 102 -54.51 -38.87 46.57
C GLU A 102 -54.19 -38.21 45.21
N VAL A 103 -53.59 -38.93 44.26
CA VAL A 103 -53.22 -38.40 42.93
C VAL A 103 -53.19 -39.54 41.89
N PRO A 104 -53.59 -39.30 40.63
CA PRO A 104 -53.37 -40.28 39.54
C PRO A 104 -51.87 -40.40 39.20
N TYR A 105 -51.28 -41.57 39.41
CA TYR A 105 -49.87 -41.85 39.15
C TYR A 105 -49.65 -42.90 38.06
N SER A 106 -48.52 -42.80 37.36
CA SER A 106 -48.04 -43.86 36.44
C SER A 106 -47.55 -45.10 37.20
N VAL A 107 -47.55 -46.29 36.56
CA VAL A 107 -46.97 -47.52 37.15
C VAL A 107 -45.50 -47.32 37.56
N SER A 108 -44.72 -46.59 36.78
CA SER A 108 -43.32 -46.28 37.09
C SER A 108 -43.19 -45.40 38.35
N THR A 109 -44.14 -44.49 38.56
CA THR A 109 -44.21 -43.66 39.76
C THR A 109 -44.69 -44.47 40.96
N LEU A 110 -45.68 -45.36 40.77
CA LEU A 110 -46.15 -46.26 41.80
C LEU A 110 -45.04 -47.19 42.29
N HIS A 111 -44.21 -47.72 41.39
CA HIS A 111 -43.04 -48.52 41.75
C HIS A 111 -42.10 -47.78 42.71
N LYS A 112 -41.83 -46.50 42.43
CA LYS A 112 -40.94 -45.67 43.27
C LYS A 112 -41.53 -45.34 44.63
N ILE A 113 -42.86 -45.20 44.73
CA ILE A 113 -43.53 -44.80 45.98
C ILE A 113 -43.83 -46.02 46.86
N THR A 114 -44.23 -47.14 46.25
CA THR A 114 -44.70 -48.33 46.96
C THR A 114 -43.61 -49.35 47.22
N GLU A 115 -42.45 -49.22 46.54
CA GLU A 115 -41.40 -50.25 46.46
C GLU A 115 -41.89 -51.60 45.88
N LEU A 116 -43.14 -51.68 45.41
CA LEU A 116 -43.71 -52.86 44.78
C LEU A 116 -43.17 -53.00 43.36
N ASN A 117 -42.86 -54.22 42.94
CA ASN A 117 -42.41 -54.46 41.57
C ASN A 117 -43.57 -54.25 40.57
N ALA A 118 -43.22 -54.10 39.29
CA ALA A 118 -44.23 -53.88 38.25
C ALA A 118 -45.28 -55.00 38.20
N ILE A 119 -44.92 -56.26 38.45
CA ILE A 119 -45.84 -57.40 38.41
C ILE A 119 -46.89 -57.28 39.52
N GLU A 120 -46.45 -56.96 40.74
CA GLU A 120 -47.30 -56.74 41.91
C GLU A 120 -48.25 -55.57 41.70
N ILE A 121 -47.77 -54.49 41.09
CA ILE A 121 -48.61 -53.33 40.77
C ILE A 121 -49.69 -53.71 39.76
N HIS A 122 -49.37 -54.45 38.69
CA HIS A 122 -50.37 -54.88 37.71
C HIS A 122 -51.39 -55.86 38.32
N GLN A 123 -50.95 -56.80 39.16
CA GLN A 123 -51.84 -57.69 39.90
C GLN A 123 -52.77 -56.92 40.85
N ALA A 124 -52.22 -55.95 41.59
CA ALA A 124 -52.97 -55.06 42.46
C ALA A 124 -54.03 -54.25 41.67
N ILE A 125 -53.68 -53.74 40.49
CA ILE A 125 -54.62 -53.03 39.61
C ILE A 125 -55.76 -53.97 39.20
N GLY A 126 -55.46 -55.18 38.70
CA GLY A 126 -56.48 -56.14 38.32
C GLY A 126 -57.42 -56.54 39.46
N TRP A 127 -56.88 -56.65 40.68
CA TRP A 127 -57.65 -56.86 41.91
C TRP A 127 -58.59 -55.69 42.22
N LEU A 128 -58.08 -54.45 42.19
CA LEU A 128 -58.87 -53.24 42.46
C LEU A 128 -59.97 -52.99 41.42
N THR A 129 -59.67 -53.28 40.15
CA THR A 129 -60.67 -53.18 39.06
C THR A 129 -61.80 -54.18 39.32
N LYS A 130 -61.50 -55.42 39.72
CA LYS A 130 -62.55 -56.40 40.08
C LYS A 130 -63.41 -55.94 41.26
N GLU A 131 -62.80 -55.29 42.25
CA GLU A 131 -63.52 -54.68 43.38
C GLU A 131 -64.31 -53.41 43.00
N LYS A 132 -64.20 -52.94 41.74
CA LYS A 132 -64.80 -51.69 41.24
C LYS A 132 -64.39 -50.46 42.04
N LYS A 133 -63.21 -50.51 42.65
CA LYS A 133 -62.64 -49.42 43.45
C LYS A 133 -61.97 -48.35 42.59
N ILE A 134 -61.48 -48.73 41.42
CA ILE A 134 -60.87 -47.85 40.42
C ILE A 134 -61.67 -47.91 39.12
N ASN A 135 -61.87 -46.75 38.49
CA ASN A 135 -62.52 -46.65 37.18
C ASN A 135 -61.49 -46.09 36.18
N LEU A 136 -61.15 -46.90 35.18
CA LEU A 136 -60.13 -46.60 34.17
C LEU A 136 -60.82 -45.93 32.98
N THR A 137 -61.22 -44.66 33.14
CA THR A 137 -61.93 -43.90 32.09
C THR A 137 -60.97 -43.01 31.31
N SER A 138 -61.03 -43.05 29.99
CA SER A 138 -60.13 -42.33 29.07
C SER A 138 -60.59 -40.94 28.60
N GLU A 139 -61.75 -40.43 28.99
CA GLU A 139 -62.41 -39.34 28.25
C GLU A 139 -62.82 -38.13 29.12
N PRO A 140 -61.89 -37.32 29.68
CA PRO A 140 -61.99 -35.88 29.33
C PRO A 140 -60.67 -35.08 29.35
N ILE A 141 -59.51 -35.67 29.66
CA ILE A 141 -58.26 -34.91 29.88
C ILE A 141 -57.65 -34.37 28.57
N ILE A 142 -57.97 -34.99 27.43
CA ILE A 142 -57.35 -34.64 26.14
C ILE A 142 -57.71 -33.22 25.70
N GLN A 143 -58.93 -32.74 25.99
CA GLN A 143 -59.38 -31.43 25.48
C GLN A 143 -58.67 -30.26 26.19
N GLU A 144 -58.51 -30.32 27.51
CA GLU A 144 -57.85 -29.26 28.27
C GLU A 144 -56.35 -29.14 27.89
N ILE A 145 -55.69 -30.27 27.66
CA ILE A 145 -54.31 -30.32 27.14
C ILE A 145 -54.23 -29.76 25.71
N LEU A 146 -55.22 -30.02 24.86
CA LEU A 146 -55.26 -29.48 23.50
C LEU A 146 -55.39 -27.96 23.52
N ASP A 147 -56.28 -27.41 24.35
CA ASP A 147 -56.52 -25.97 24.44
C ASP A 147 -55.29 -25.21 25.00
N GLU A 148 -54.58 -25.77 25.98
CA GLU A 148 -53.31 -25.21 26.48
C GLU A 148 -52.21 -25.22 25.41
N ASN A 149 -52.10 -26.30 24.64
CA ASN A 149 -51.14 -26.40 23.54
C ASN A 149 -51.47 -25.43 22.40
N GLU A 150 -52.74 -25.16 22.13
CA GLU A 150 -53.14 -24.18 21.11
C GLU A 150 -52.76 -22.75 21.52
N ASN A 151 -52.96 -22.40 22.80
CA ASN A 151 -52.58 -21.10 23.33
C ASN A 151 -51.05 -20.89 23.30
N THR A 152 -50.27 -21.90 23.68
CA THR A 152 -48.80 -21.82 23.61
C THR A 152 -48.30 -21.75 22.17
N LEU A 153 -48.89 -22.51 21.23
CA LEU A 153 -48.58 -22.39 19.81
C LEU A 153 -48.85 -20.99 19.26
N LYS A 154 -49.96 -20.37 19.67
CA LYS A 154 -50.31 -19.00 19.26
C LYS A 154 -49.31 -17.98 19.79
N PHE A 155 -48.89 -18.12 21.05
CA PHE A 155 -47.87 -17.27 21.65
C PHE A 155 -46.53 -17.39 20.92
N LEU A 156 -46.05 -18.62 20.72
CA LEU A 156 -44.80 -18.90 20.01
C LEU A 156 -44.84 -18.39 18.57
N LYS A 157 -45.99 -18.51 17.89
CA LYS A 157 -46.15 -17.99 16.54
C LYS A 157 -46.00 -16.46 16.49
N ASN A 158 -46.58 -15.76 17.45
CA ASN A 158 -46.43 -14.30 17.57
C ASN A 158 -44.99 -13.90 17.88
N GLU A 159 -44.30 -14.65 18.75
CA GLU A 159 -42.89 -14.41 19.05
C GLU A 159 -41.99 -14.62 17.82
N VAL A 160 -42.24 -15.68 17.04
CA VAL A 160 -41.54 -15.92 15.77
C VAL A 160 -41.78 -14.80 14.76
N GLU A 161 -42.99 -14.25 14.68
CA GLU A 161 -43.31 -13.14 13.79
C GLU A 161 -42.53 -11.86 14.17
N ILE A 162 -42.45 -11.55 15.46
CA ILE A 162 -41.64 -10.43 15.95
C ILE A 162 -40.16 -10.64 15.61
N LEU A 163 -39.63 -11.83 15.88
CA LEU A 163 -38.24 -12.17 15.56
C LEU A 163 -37.95 -12.10 14.06
N ASN A 164 -38.92 -12.48 13.22
CA ASN A 164 -38.77 -12.41 11.77
C ASN A 164 -38.69 -10.96 11.28
N ASN A 165 -39.51 -10.07 11.81
CA ASN A 165 -39.44 -8.64 11.51
C ASN A 165 -38.11 -8.03 11.98
N ASP A 166 -37.61 -8.42 13.15
CA ASP A 166 -36.29 -8.00 13.65
C ASP A 166 -35.15 -8.48 12.74
N VAL A 167 -35.24 -9.70 12.20
CA VAL A 167 -34.26 -10.22 11.23
C VAL A 167 -34.33 -9.44 9.93
N GLU A 168 -35.52 -9.11 9.45
CA GLU A 168 -35.72 -8.33 8.22
C GLU A 168 -35.12 -6.92 8.34
N THR A 169 -35.42 -6.20 9.42
CA THR A 169 -34.82 -4.87 9.68
C THR A 169 -33.30 -4.92 9.81
N ARG A 170 -32.74 -5.97 10.46
CA ARG A 170 -31.28 -6.16 10.51
C ARG A 170 -30.68 -6.43 9.12
N ASN A 171 -31.36 -7.22 8.29
CA ASN A 171 -30.93 -7.46 6.91
C ASN A 171 -30.91 -6.18 6.09
N GLU A 172 -31.89 -5.29 6.24
CA GLU A 172 -31.90 -3.98 5.60
C GLU A 172 -30.71 -3.11 6.03
N ILE A 173 -30.40 -3.07 7.33
CA ILE A 173 -29.24 -2.33 7.86
C ILE A 173 -27.93 -2.90 7.29
N ILE A 174 -27.79 -4.23 7.21
CA ILE A 174 -26.61 -4.88 6.63
C ILE A 174 -26.46 -4.52 5.15
N CYS A 175 -27.55 -4.49 4.38
CA CYS A 175 -27.53 -4.06 2.99
C CYS A 175 -27.06 -2.61 2.85
N GLN A 176 -27.54 -1.71 3.71
CA GLN A 176 -27.12 -0.30 3.71
C GLN A 176 -25.62 -0.15 4.05
N LEU A 177 -25.14 -0.85 5.07
CA LEU A 177 -23.72 -0.82 5.46
C LEU A 177 -22.82 -1.38 4.36
N SER A 178 -23.24 -2.48 3.72
CA SER A 178 -22.50 -3.08 2.60
C SER A 178 -22.37 -2.13 1.42
N ARG A 179 -23.44 -1.39 1.11
CA ARG A 179 -23.41 -0.34 0.07
C ARG A 179 -22.46 0.80 0.45
N GLN A 180 -22.55 1.32 1.66
CA GLN A 180 -21.65 2.39 2.12
C GLN A 180 -20.17 1.96 2.11
N LEU A 181 -19.89 0.71 2.47
CA LEU A 181 -18.53 0.17 2.43
C LEU A 181 -18.01 0.12 0.99
N THR A 182 -18.85 -0.34 0.06
CA THR A 182 -18.50 -0.42 -1.38
C THR A 182 -18.26 0.97 -1.97
N ASP A 183 -19.10 1.95 -1.65
CA ASP A 183 -18.96 3.33 -2.10
C ASP A 183 -17.64 3.93 -1.59
N ARG A 184 -17.32 3.71 -0.31
CA ARG A 184 -16.03 4.16 0.28
C ARG A 184 -14.83 3.46 -0.33
N GLN A 185 -14.91 2.15 -0.56
CA GLN A 185 -13.82 1.40 -1.21
C GLN A 185 -13.55 1.94 -2.61
N THR A 186 -14.60 2.27 -3.37
CA THR A 186 -14.46 2.87 -4.70
C THR A 186 -13.76 4.24 -4.62
N GLN A 187 -14.17 5.09 -3.68
CA GLN A 187 -13.51 6.39 -3.45
C GLN A 187 -12.03 6.25 -3.07
N PHE A 188 -11.67 5.26 -2.24
CA PHE A 188 -10.27 5.01 -1.90
C PHE A 188 -9.45 4.58 -3.12
N ILE A 189 -10.01 3.75 -4.00
CA ILE A 189 -9.34 3.34 -5.25
C ILE A 189 -9.13 4.55 -6.17
N GLU A 190 -10.13 5.41 -6.31
CA GLU A 190 -10.00 6.65 -7.10
C GLU A 190 -8.93 7.58 -6.53
N GLN A 191 -8.89 7.74 -5.20
CA GLN A 191 -7.85 8.53 -4.52
C GLN A 191 -6.46 7.94 -4.69
N ALA A 192 -6.30 6.63 -4.58
CA ALA A 192 -5.03 5.95 -4.81
C ALA A 192 -4.52 6.19 -6.23
N HIS A 193 -5.39 6.06 -7.23
CA HIS A 193 -5.04 6.33 -8.62
C HIS A 193 -4.65 7.81 -8.85
N MET A 194 -5.31 8.77 -8.19
CA MET A 194 -4.89 10.18 -8.25
C MET A 194 -3.51 10.38 -7.63
N ILE A 195 -3.21 9.74 -6.50
CA ILE A 195 -1.89 9.80 -5.84
C ILE A 195 -0.81 9.26 -6.79
N ASP A 196 -1.05 8.14 -7.45
CA ASP A 196 -0.10 7.56 -8.42
C ASP A 196 0.19 8.53 -9.57
N GLN A 197 -0.85 9.16 -10.14
CA GLN A 197 -0.68 10.18 -11.18
C GLN A 197 0.11 11.40 -10.70
N PHE A 198 -0.04 11.81 -9.44
CA PHE A 198 0.74 12.90 -8.87
C PHE A 198 2.18 12.49 -8.64
N ASN A 199 2.43 11.27 -8.15
CA ASN A 199 3.78 10.73 -7.97
C ASN A 199 4.53 10.66 -9.30
N ASP A 200 3.91 10.14 -10.37
CA ASP A 200 4.49 10.15 -11.72
C ASP A 200 4.89 11.55 -12.18
N LYS A 201 4.05 12.56 -11.89
CA LYS A 201 4.34 13.96 -12.24
C LYS A 201 5.49 14.52 -11.41
N VAL A 202 5.60 14.14 -10.14
CA VAL A 202 6.71 14.54 -9.27
C VAL A 202 8.01 13.92 -9.77
N GLU A 203 8.04 12.62 -10.04
CA GLU A 203 9.24 11.93 -10.56
C GLU A 203 9.74 12.55 -11.88
N ARG A 204 8.82 12.84 -12.81
CA ARG A 204 9.19 13.53 -14.06
C ARG A 204 9.78 14.91 -13.81
N LYS A 205 9.22 15.66 -12.85
CA LYS A 205 9.76 16.99 -12.50
C LYS A 205 11.13 16.88 -11.83
N ASP A 206 11.31 15.91 -10.94
CA ASP A 206 12.60 15.67 -10.27
C ASP A 206 13.69 15.31 -11.29
N ALA A 207 13.37 14.49 -12.30
CA ALA A 207 14.27 14.18 -13.40
C ALA A 207 14.65 15.44 -14.21
N ILE A 208 13.68 16.32 -14.51
CA ILE A 208 13.93 17.59 -15.21
C ILE A 208 14.80 18.53 -14.37
N VAL A 209 14.55 18.60 -13.06
CA VAL A 209 15.35 19.42 -12.13
C VAL A 209 16.78 18.89 -12.06
N ALA A 210 16.98 17.57 -11.98
CA ALA A 210 18.30 16.96 -12.01
C ALA A 210 19.06 17.31 -13.30
N LEU A 211 18.39 17.25 -14.46
CA LEU A 211 18.99 17.62 -15.75
C LEU A 211 19.38 19.10 -15.79
N ARG A 212 18.51 20.00 -15.32
CA ARG A 212 18.81 21.44 -15.26
C ARG A 212 19.95 21.77 -14.31
N ASN A 213 20.05 21.07 -13.18
CA ASN A 213 21.15 21.26 -12.25
C ASN A 213 22.50 20.85 -12.87
N LEU A 214 22.52 19.82 -13.73
CA LEU A 214 23.72 19.45 -14.48
C LEU A 214 24.13 20.55 -15.46
N ASP A 215 23.20 21.07 -16.27
CA ASP A 215 23.47 22.19 -17.19
C ASP A 215 23.96 23.45 -16.44
N VAL A 216 23.34 23.79 -15.31
CA VAL A 216 23.80 24.90 -14.45
C VAL A 216 25.23 24.66 -13.95
N SER A 217 25.57 23.43 -13.57
CA SER A 217 26.94 23.08 -13.17
C SER A 217 27.93 23.29 -14.31
N GLU A 218 27.62 22.82 -15.53
CA GLU A 218 28.48 23.00 -16.70
C GLU A 218 28.67 24.48 -17.05
N LYS A 219 27.60 25.28 -16.95
CA LYS A 219 27.67 26.74 -17.17
C LYS A 219 28.52 27.43 -16.10
N ASN A 220 28.42 27.01 -14.84
CA ASN A 220 29.27 27.52 -13.77
C ASN A 220 30.76 27.21 -14.03
N ASP A 221 31.08 26.02 -14.51
CA ASP A 221 32.46 25.66 -14.89
C ASP A 221 32.98 26.54 -16.04
N GLN A 222 32.13 26.84 -17.04
CA GLN A 222 32.48 27.76 -18.13
C GLN A 222 32.74 29.17 -17.61
N ILE A 223 31.88 29.66 -16.71
CA ILE A 223 32.05 30.97 -16.07
C ILE A 223 33.38 31.02 -15.31
N MET A 224 33.74 29.97 -14.56
CA MET A 224 35.03 29.93 -13.84
C MET A 224 36.23 30.03 -14.79
N ARG A 225 36.19 29.33 -15.93
CA ARG A 225 37.28 29.40 -16.93
C ARG A 225 37.40 30.81 -17.51
N LEU A 226 36.28 31.41 -17.91
CA LEU A 226 36.27 32.78 -18.46
C LEU A 226 36.73 33.81 -17.43
N GLN A 227 36.33 33.67 -16.17
CA GLN A 227 36.81 34.53 -15.08
C GLN A 227 38.33 34.43 -14.90
N GLN A 228 38.90 33.23 -15.01
CA GLN A 228 40.34 33.02 -14.92
C GLN A 228 41.09 33.65 -16.11
N GLU A 229 40.54 33.54 -17.32
CA GLU A 229 41.10 34.17 -18.51
C GLU A 229 41.08 35.70 -18.42
N ILE A 230 39.95 36.29 -18.00
CA ILE A 230 39.83 37.73 -17.75
C ILE A 230 40.87 38.20 -16.73
N LYS A 231 41.08 37.43 -15.65
CA LYS A 231 42.10 37.75 -14.65
C LYS A 231 43.50 37.76 -15.25
N SER A 232 43.85 36.76 -16.05
CA SER A 232 45.15 36.70 -16.75
C SER A 232 45.36 37.91 -17.65
N PHE A 233 44.35 38.26 -18.47
CA PHE A 233 44.43 39.44 -19.32
C PHE A 233 44.55 40.74 -18.53
N ASN A 234 43.87 40.84 -17.39
CA ASN A 234 43.98 42.01 -16.54
C ASN A 234 45.39 42.15 -15.94
N ASP A 235 46.01 41.05 -15.51
CA ASP A 235 47.40 41.03 -15.02
C ASP A 235 48.38 41.45 -16.13
N ASP A 236 48.17 40.97 -17.36
CA ASP A 236 48.95 41.39 -18.54
C ASP A 236 48.79 42.88 -18.85
N ILE A 237 47.57 43.41 -18.78
CA ILE A 237 47.30 44.85 -18.98
C ILE A 237 48.01 45.67 -17.92
N ILE A 238 47.98 45.26 -16.65
CA ILE A 238 48.71 45.94 -15.57
C ILE A 238 50.21 45.95 -15.86
N SER A 239 50.78 44.81 -16.27
CA SER A 239 52.20 44.71 -16.65
C SER A 239 52.56 45.64 -17.82
N ARG A 240 51.75 45.64 -18.89
CA ARG A 240 51.94 46.54 -20.04
C ARG A 240 51.85 48.01 -19.66
N ASN A 241 50.90 48.38 -18.80
CA ASN A 241 50.77 49.75 -18.30
C ASN A 241 51.98 50.18 -17.47
N GLN A 242 52.58 49.27 -16.71
CA GLN A 242 53.83 49.50 -16.00
C GLN A 242 54.98 49.80 -16.97
N ILE A 243 55.12 49.00 -18.02
CA ILE A 243 56.13 49.19 -19.09
C ILE A 243 55.95 50.55 -19.78
N ILE A 244 54.71 50.91 -20.14
CA ILE A 244 54.41 52.22 -20.77
C ILE A 244 54.80 53.37 -19.84
N THR A 245 54.54 53.23 -18.55
CA THR A 245 54.92 54.24 -17.54
C THR A 245 56.43 54.43 -17.49
N ASP A 246 57.19 53.33 -17.49
CA ASP A 246 58.66 53.40 -17.45
C ASP A 246 59.26 53.92 -18.75
N LEU A 247 58.73 53.53 -19.91
CA LEU A 247 59.11 54.12 -21.20
C LEU A 247 58.83 55.63 -21.25
N SER A 248 57.70 56.08 -20.69
CA SER A 248 57.37 57.52 -20.61
C SER A 248 58.36 58.30 -19.74
N LYS A 249 58.82 57.72 -18.63
CA LYS A 249 59.90 58.30 -17.80
C LYS A 249 61.23 58.37 -18.55
N GLN A 250 61.58 57.33 -19.31
CA GLN A 250 62.80 57.34 -20.12
C GLN A 250 62.73 58.41 -21.20
N LEU A 251 61.60 58.47 -21.92
CA LEU A 251 61.39 59.45 -22.98
C LEU A 251 61.51 60.89 -22.46
N THR A 252 60.89 61.21 -21.32
CA THR A 252 60.99 62.54 -20.72
C THR A 252 62.42 62.88 -20.30
N LYS A 253 63.18 61.91 -19.77
CA LYS A 253 64.60 62.08 -19.47
C LYS A 253 65.42 62.39 -20.73
N THR A 254 65.25 61.60 -21.79
CA THR A 254 65.95 61.79 -23.06
C THR A 254 65.57 63.12 -23.71
N GLN A 255 64.29 63.49 -23.69
CA GLN A 255 63.83 64.80 -24.15
C GLN A 255 64.50 65.94 -23.38
N MET A 256 64.61 65.84 -22.05
CA MET A 256 65.26 66.87 -21.23
C MET A 256 66.78 66.96 -21.48
N GLU A 257 67.45 65.84 -21.73
CA GLU A 257 68.85 65.82 -22.15
C GLU A 257 69.06 66.46 -23.53
N SER A 258 68.19 66.15 -24.50
CA SER A 258 68.22 66.80 -25.82
C SER A 258 68.00 68.31 -25.71
N ILE A 259 67.05 68.78 -24.90
CA ILE A 259 66.85 70.22 -24.65
C ILE A 259 68.12 70.87 -24.08
N LYS A 260 68.79 70.23 -23.11
CA LYS A 260 70.07 70.72 -22.58
C LYS A 260 71.14 70.81 -23.65
N GLN A 261 71.25 69.79 -24.52
CA GLN A 261 72.19 69.79 -25.64
C GLN A 261 71.87 70.90 -26.66
N THR A 262 70.60 71.10 -27.01
CA THR A 262 70.15 72.18 -27.89
C THR A 262 70.50 73.55 -27.31
N HIS A 263 70.25 73.78 -26.02
CA HIS A 263 70.62 75.03 -25.36
C HIS A 263 72.14 75.24 -25.32
N ALA A 264 72.93 74.18 -25.08
CA ALA A 264 74.39 74.26 -25.16
C ALA A 264 74.88 74.59 -26.58
N PHE A 265 74.24 74.02 -27.61
CA PHE A 265 74.50 74.34 -29.01
C PHE A 265 74.16 75.81 -29.33
N GLU A 266 73.03 76.31 -28.87
CA GLU A 266 72.63 77.73 -29.01
C GLU A 266 73.65 78.67 -28.36
N GLN A 267 74.16 78.33 -27.16
CA GLN A 267 75.21 79.09 -26.49
C GLN A 267 76.52 79.10 -27.28
N LEU A 268 76.96 77.94 -27.77
CA LEU A 268 78.15 77.84 -28.63
C LEU A 268 77.96 78.63 -29.93
N GLN A 269 76.77 78.56 -30.55
CA GLN A 269 76.44 79.33 -31.74
C GLN A 269 76.52 80.84 -31.48
N LYS A 270 76.04 81.30 -30.32
CA LYS A 270 76.17 82.71 -29.91
C LYS A 270 77.64 83.12 -29.74
N GLN A 271 78.46 82.29 -29.10
CA GLN A 271 79.91 82.52 -28.99
C GLN A 271 80.62 82.55 -30.36
N MET A 272 80.19 81.73 -31.33
CA MET A 272 80.72 81.79 -32.70
C MET A 272 80.32 83.08 -33.43
N VAL A 273 79.11 83.59 -33.20
CA VAL A 273 78.65 84.87 -33.77
C VAL A 273 79.43 86.05 -33.13
N ASP A 274 79.64 86.02 -31.82
CA ASP A 274 80.43 87.04 -31.11
C ASP A 274 81.94 86.97 -31.48
N GLY A 275 82.48 85.77 -31.71
CA GLY A 275 83.87 85.56 -32.16
C GLY A 275 84.16 86.07 -33.58
N LYS A 276 83.16 86.11 -34.47
CA LYS A 276 83.30 86.73 -35.81
C LYS A 276 83.53 88.24 -35.74
N VAL A 277 83.20 88.92 -34.65
CA VAL A 277 83.39 90.37 -34.50
C VAL A 277 84.87 90.74 -34.31
N GLN A 278 85.73 89.84 -33.82
CA GLN A 278 87.15 90.15 -33.57
C GLN A 278 88.10 89.88 -34.74
N ILE A 279 87.67 89.20 -35.81
CA ILE A 279 88.56 88.79 -36.91
C ILE A 279 88.74 89.91 -37.98
N LYS A 280 88.05 91.05 -37.85
CA LYS A 280 87.93 92.04 -38.95
C LYS A 280 89.04 93.10 -39.13
N PRO A 281 90.04 93.35 -38.24
CA PRO A 281 91.11 94.33 -38.57
C PRO A 281 92.54 93.76 -38.66
N ILE A 282 92.78 92.46 -38.54
CA ILE A 282 94.16 91.89 -38.59
C ILE A 282 94.53 91.36 -39.98
N ALA A 283 93.55 90.93 -40.78
CA ALA A 283 93.82 90.36 -42.11
C ALA A 283 94.13 91.41 -43.20
N GLN A 284 93.87 92.71 -42.96
CA GLN A 284 93.86 93.71 -44.02
C GLN A 284 95.23 94.41 -44.23
N THR A 285 96.05 94.55 -43.19
CA THR A 285 97.38 95.18 -43.26
C THR A 285 98.45 94.25 -43.86
N SER A 286 98.37 92.94 -43.58
CA SER A 286 99.34 91.96 -44.08
C SER A 286 99.20 91.63 -45.58
N ILE A 287 98.01 91.84 -46.16
CA ILE A 287 97.77 91.64 -47.59
C ILE A 287 98.29 92.81 -48.43
N GLN A 288 98.23 94.06 -47.91
CA GLN A 288 98.69 95.24 -48.66
C GLN A 288 100.22 95.28 -48.84
N GLU A 289 101.00 94.85 -47.84
CA GLU A 289 102.47 94.77 -47.96
C GLU A 289 102.91 93.70 -48.97
N ARG A 290 102.18 92.57 -49.05
CA ARG A 290 102.48 91.51 -50.04
C ARG A 290 102.11 91.90 -51.47
N ILE A 291 101.08 92.74 -51.67
CA ILE A 291 100.72 93.25 -53.00
C ILE A 291 101.78 94.24 -53.52
N ALA A 292 102.35 95.08 -52.65
CA ALA A 292 103.44 96.00 -53.05
C ALA A 292 104.70 95.25 -53.52
N HIS A 293 104.99 94.11 -52.90
CA HIS A 293 106.13 93.26 -53.28
C HIS A 293 105.91 92.47 -54.57
N VAL A 294 104.66 92.07 -54.85
CA VAL A 294 104.29 91.39 -56.09
C VAL A 294 104.34 92.34 -57.29
N SER A 295 103.91 93.61 -57.14
CA SER A 295 104.04 94.61 -58.22
C SER A 295 105.49 94.94 -58.60
N THR A 296 106.46 94.81 -57.67
CA THR A 296 107.88 95.00 -57.99
C THR A 296 108.48 93.81 -58.74
N VAL A 297 107.97 92.61 -58.51
CA VAL A 297 108.38 91.38 -59.22
C VAL A 297 107.69 91.27 -60.59
N GLN A 298 106.46 91.78 -60.72
CA GLN A 298 105.71 91.80 -61.98
C GLN A 298 106.40 92.66 -63.07
N ASN A 299 106.98 93.81 -62.70
CA ASN A 299 107.69 94.69 -63.63
C ASN A 299 109.06 94.15 -64.10
N ALA A 300 109.58 93.10 -63.44
CA ALA A 300 110.83 92.43 -63.81
C ALA A 300 110.62 91.18 -64.70
N LEU A 301 109.37 90.79 -64.96
CA LEU A 301 109.00 89.56 -65.69
C LEU A 301 108.23 89.80 -67.00
N GLU A 302 108.07 91.06 -67.44
CA GLU A 302 107.43 91.39 -68.73
C GLU A 302 108.42 91.59 -69.90
N SER A 303 109.68 91.15 -69.73
CA SER A 303 110.68 91.04 -70.81
C SER A 303 111.10 89.59 -71.05
N GLU A 304 110.15 88.69 -71.30
CA GLU A 304 110.36 87.46 -72.07
C GLU A 304 109.01 86.83 -72.48
N SER A 305 108.84 86.73 -73.81
CA SER A 305 108.01 85.80 -74.62
C SER A 305 107.13 84.76 -73.92
N GLU A 306 105.82 84.81 -74.13
CA GLU A 306 105.04 84.05 -75.14
C GLU A 306 104.53 82.65 -74.72
N ILE A 307 103.19 82.56 -74.64
CA ILE A 307 102.30 81.52 -75.19
C ILE A 307 102.53 80.05 -74.72
N ARG A 308 101.55 79.48 -73.98
CA ARG A 308 100.64 78.42 -74.47
C ARG A 308 99.57 78.00 -73.45
N SER A 309 98.38 77.80 -74.00
CA SER A 309 97.09 77.33 -73.47
C SER A 309 96.97 75.81 -73.35
N PHE A 310 96.08 75.31 -72.47
CA PHE A 310 95.09 74.20 -72.63
C PHE A 310 94.43 73.96 -71.23
N ASP A 311 93.11 74.16 -71.02
CA ASP A 311 91.96 73.22 -71.20
C ASP A 311 91.85 72.11 -70.14
N THR A 312 90.72 71.52 -69.72
CA THR A 312 89.28 71.85 -69.49
C THR A 312 88.69 70.64 -68.72
N GLU A 313 87.39 70.68 -68.36
CA GLU A 313 86.47 69.61 -67.88
C GLU A 313 86.42 69.31 -66.36
N SER A 314 85.29 69.53 -65.65
CA SER A 314 83.91 68.97 -65.72
C SER A 314 83.73 67.60 -65.03
N ARG A 315 82.83 67.52 -64.03
CA ARG A 315 81.62 66.66 -64.05
C ARG A 315 80.78 66.69 -62.75
N LEU A 316 79.47 66.55 -62.99
CA LEU A 316 78.30 66.43 -62.11
C LEU A 316 78.05 64.99 -61.61
N TYR A 317 77.15 64.88 -60.60
CA TYR A 317 76.19 63.82 -60.16
C TYR A 317 76.31 63.61 -58.63
N ASN A 318 75.36 63.95 -57.73
CA ASN A 318 73.93 63.66 -57.53
C ASN A 318 73.64 62.35 -56.74
N SER A 319 72.66 62.45 -55.81
CA SER A 319 71.75 61.42 -55.25
C SER A 319 71.87 60.91 -53.79
N LYS A 320 70.81 61.28 -53.04
CA LYS A 320 69.92 60.49 -52.14
C LYS A 320 70.35 60.05 -50.72
N SER A 321 69.70 60.68 -49.74
CA SER A 321 69.41 60.18 -48.39
C SER A 321 68.41 59.00 -48.39
N PRO A 322 68.46 58.09 -47.40
CA PRO A 322 67.36 57.18 -47.10
C PRO A 322 66.46 57.73 -45.98
N VAL A 323 65.17 57.81 -46.29
CA VAL A 323 64.04 57.90 -45.34
C VAL A 323 63.60 56.47 -45.03
N LEU A 324 63.50 56.12 -43.75
CA LEU A 324 62.88 54.86 -43.32
C LEU A 324 61.37 55.09 -43.19
N ASP A 325 60.64 54.49 -44.13
CA ASP A 325 59.18 54.34 -44.13
C ASP A 325 58.83 52.97 -43.53
N ILE A 326 57.83 52.95 -42.66
CA ILE A 326 57.31 51.75 -41.99
C ILE A 326 55.94 51.51 -42.58
N SER A 327 55.89 50.74 -43.66
CA SER A 327 54.66 50.20 -44.22
C SER A 327 54.71 48.68 -44.25
N GLU A 328 53.55 48.10 -43.95
CA GLU A 328 53.04 46.83 -44.48
C GLU A 328 53.56 45.53 -43.88
N ASN A 329 52.86 45.16 -42.80
CA ASN A 329 52.69 43.80 -42.31
C ASN A 329 51.50 43.17 -43.06
N GLN A 330 51.77 42.37 -44.10
CA GLN A 330 50.85 41.38 -44.64
C GLN A 330 51.66 40.11 -44.95
N ASP A 331 51.31 39.02 -44.26
CA ASP A 331 51.34 37.62 -44.75
C ASP A 331 51.32 36.64 -43.55
N ILE A 332 50.11 36.43 -42.99
CA ILE A 332 49.76 35.17 -42.33
C ILE A 332 48.31 34.84 -42.71
N GLU A 333 48.12 34.36 -43.93
CA GLU A 333 46.94 33.57 -44.31
C GLU A 333 47.42 32.34 -45.10
N SER A 334 47.81 31.31 -44.35
CA SER A 334 47.81 29.95 -44.87
C SER A 334 47.50 28.99 -43.73
N VAL A 335 46.21 28.78 -43.47
CA VAL A 335 45.56 27.52 -43.05
C VAL A 335 44.09 27.90 -42.84
N ILE A 336 43.22 27.45 -43.75
CA ILE A 336 41.80 27.11 -43.62
C ILE A 336 41.23 27.23 -45.04
N SER A 337 41.33 26.14 -45.78
CA SER A 337 40.54 25.92 -47.00
C SER A 337 39.90 24.55 -46.86
N HIS A 338 38.69 24.54 -46.30
CA HIS A 338 37.56 23.68 -46.66
C HIS A 338 36.34 24.22 -45.91
N PRO A 339 35.46 25.01 -46.56
CA PRO A 339 34.19 25.36 -45.94
C PRO A 339 33.36 24.08 -45.88
N MET A 340 33.22 23.51 -44.69
CA MET A 340 32.30 22.42 -44.44
C MET A 340 30.89 22.97 -44.74
N ASN A 341 30.22 22.35 -45.71
CA ASN A 341 28.94 22.81 -46.22
C ASN A 341 27.92 22.81 -45.06
N ILE A 342 27.34 23.98 -44.77
CA ILE A 342 26.38 24.17 -43.68
C ILE A 342 25.19 23.21 -43.82
N ASP A 343 24.81 22.85 -45.05
CA ASP A 343 23.74 21.90 -45.31
C ASP A 343 24.10 20.46 -44.88
N GLU A 344 25.38 20.10 -44.92
CA GLU A 344 25.89 18.78 -44.47
C GLU A 344 25.89 18.66 -42.94
N ILE A 345 26.15 19.77 -42.25
CA ILE A 345 26.06 19.85 -40.78
C ILE A 345 24.61 19.76 -40.33
N HIS A 346 23.68 20.45 -40.99
CA HIS A 346 22.26 20.35 -40.68
C HIS A 346 21.69 18.95 -40.93
N GLN A 347 22.06 18.31 -42.05
CA GLN A 347 21.62 16.96 -42.36
C GLN A 347 22.14 15.93 -41.35
N THR A 348 23.39 16.08 -40.89
CA THR A 348 23.99 15.19 -39.90
C THR A 348 23.35 15.35 -38.52
N VAL A 349 23.04 16.59 -38.12
CA VAL A 349 22.38 16.88 -36.83
C VAL A 349 20.95 16.34 -36.81
N ASP A 350 20.19 16.50 -37.89
CA ASP A 350 18.82 16.00 -37.98
C ASP A 350 18.76 14.46 -37.98
N GLN A 351 19.73 13.79 -38.60
CA GLN A 351 19.82 12.32 -38.59
C GLN A 351 20.11 11.78 -37.19
N VAL A 352 21.03 12.43 -36.45
CA VAL A 352 21.38 12.03 -35.08
C VAL A 352 20.21 12.28 -34.11
N ILE A 353 19.46 13.37 -34.29
CA ILE A 353 18.26 13.65 -33.48
C ILE A 353 17.17 12.61 -33.77
N PHE A 354 16.95 12.27 -35.03
CA PHE A 354 15.92 11.30 -35.43
C PHE A 354 16.20 9.88 -34.89
N GLU A 355 17.45 9.41 -34.94
CA GLU A 355 17.83 8.11 -34.37
C GLU A 355 17.66 8.06 -32.84
N LYS A 356 17.94 9.17 -32.16
CA LYS A 356 17.84 9.25 -30.69
C LYS A 356 16.38 9.28 -30.22
N ILE A 357 15.50 9.94 -30.97
CA ILE A 357 14.04 9.94 -30.71
C ILE A 357 13.45 8.53 -30.93
N ASN A 358 13.87 7.80 -31.96
CA ASN A 358 13.37 6.45 -32.20
C ASN A 358 13.83 5.43 -31.15
N LYS A 359 15.07 5.54 -30.65
CA LYS A 359 15.55 4.71 -29.53
C LYS A 359 14.77 4.93 -28.24
N LEU A 360 14.33 6.16 -27.97
CA LEU A 360 13.52 6.50 -26.79
C LEU A 360 12.06 6.05 -26.88
N LYS A 361 11.55 5.73 -28.08
CA LYS A 361 10.19 5.20 -28.27
C LYS A 361 10.11 3.67 -28.21
N GLN A 362 11.24 2.98 -28.23
CA GLN A 362 11.33 1.51 -28.18
C GLN A 362 11.69 0.97 -26.78
N GLN A 363 11.94 1.86 -25.82
CA GLN A 363 12.01 1.57 -24.38
C GLN A 363 10.70 1.99 -23.74
#